data_AF-A0A829PV52-F1
#
_entry.id   AF-A0A829PV52-F1
#
_cell.length_a   1.000
_cell.length_b   1.000
_cell.length_c   1.000
_cell.angle_alpha   90.00
_cell.angle_beta   90.00
_cell.angle_gamma   90.00
#
_symmetry.space_group_name_H-M   'P 1'
#
loop_
_entity.id
_entity.type
_entity.pdbx_description
1 polymer ?
#
loop_
_entity_poly.entity_id
_entity_poly.type
_entity_poly.pdbx_seq_one_letter_code
_entity_poly.pdbx_strand_id
1 'polypeptide(L)'
;MISPMVLAPAGTTEAKALATDAADHERRLVLIELRLDGGMDPNEVRADFLRLFRRALGGVPPAPTPIAGHYVRCSLTADEVKLLVNGGSKSGGTKSAQRALQLIYRVWPDLRVKPHLDKSVATIKADAALRTYGSGGSGIVWGVLDSGIEASHPHFAKNGNLTGDAVSSLHKDFSLSQRPSTGPLVDMQGHGTHVAGIIAGECPDPTNVVIASTQPTAEGFPEWIPRTLAPGSRLSGVAPQAGLVSLKVLNDEGTTVESVLIDALHYVRERNSYGNELRIHGVNLSLGCDWIPRYYAAGQSPLCRELDLLTDSGVVTVVSAGNMGAGTDTGGLSGGIVGPQAGVYGQLSTITDPGNAASAITVGSTHRSRPHTSGVTYDSSKGPTLDGRTKPDLVAPGERITSAAAGQMAEAFEMLTRDATGNEARYVEDSGTSMAAAHVSGAIAAFLSARNEFIGEPERVKEIFRKAAIDLGRHEFFQGSGLVNLMQALSDV
;
A
#
# COMPACT_ATOMS: atom_id res chain seq x y z
N MET A 1 -23.00 -16.65 4.78
CA MET A 1 -22.31 -16.90 3.50
C MET A 1 -22.11 -15.60 2.73
N ILE A 2 -23.16 -14.85 2.38
CA ILE A 2 -23.02 -13.51 1.76
C ILE A 2 -22.74 -12.46 2.85
N SER A 3 -21.83 -11.52 2.60
CA SER A 3 -21.70 -10.28 3.40
C SER A 3 -22.82 -9.28 3.05
N PRO A 4 -23.59 -8.76 4.02
CA PRO A 4 -24.66 -7.78 3.78
C PRO A 4 -24.29 -6.56 2.92
N MET A 5 -23.02 -6.10 2.92
CA MET A 5 -22.57 -5.02 2.01
C MET A 5 -22.74 -5.36 0.53
N VAL A 6 -22.57 -6.63 0.16
CA VAL A 6 -22.77 -7.10 -1.22
C VAL A 6 -24.24 -6.92 -1.64
N LEU A 7 -25.15 -6.82 -0.67
CA LEU A 7 -26.58 -6.59 -0.85
C LEU A 7 -27.02 -5.13 -0.54
N ALA A 8 -26.10 -4.23 -0.19
CA ALA A 8 -26.42 -2.85 0.20
C ALA A 8 -27.03 -2.06 -0.99
N PRO A 9 -28.11 -1.28 -0.79
CA PRO A 9 -28.71 -0.46 -1.85
C PRO A 9 -27.73 0.53 -2.47
N ALA A 10 -27.90 0.82 -3.76
CA ALA A 10 -27.14 1.85 -4.45
C ALA A 10 -27.36 3.24 -3.79
N GLY A 11 -26.31 4.06 -3.74
CA GLY A 11 -26.34 5.40 -3.13
C GLY A 11 -26.06 5.46 -1.62
N THR A 12 -26.06 4.33 -0.90
CA THR A 12 -25.62 4.27 0.50
C THR A 12 -24.13 4.59 0.66
N THR A 13 -23.70 5.07 1.84
CA THR A 13 -22.26 5.27 2.15
C THR A 13 -21.46 3.97 1.96
N GLU A 14 -22.04 2.84 2.39
CA GLU A 14 -21.48 1.50 2.24
C GLU A 14 -21.26 1.14 0.77
N ALA A 15 -22.17 1.53 -0.13
CA ALA A 15 -22.02 1.32 -1.56
C ALA A 15 -20.97 2.23 -2.24
N LYS A 16 -20.56 3.35 -1.63
CA LYS A 16 -19.49 4.23 -2.16
C LYS A 16 -18.09 3.67 -1.95
N ALA A 17 -17.88 2.84 -0.91
CA ALA A 17 -16.60 2.18 -0.64
C ALA A 17 -16.32 1.00 -1.58
N LEU A 18 -17.35 0.45 -2.22
CA LEU A 18 -17.27 -0.73 -3.07
C LEU A 18 -16.58 -0.46 -4.41
N ALA A 19 -15.80 -1.44 -4.86
CA ALA A 19 -15.33 -1.52 -6.24
C ALA A 19 -16.47 -2.00 -7.16
N THR A 20 -16.76 -1.19 -8.17
CA THR A 20 -17.76 -1.46 -9.23
C THR A 20 -17.06 -2.01 -10.45
N ASP A 21 -17.76 -2.74 -11.32
CA ASP A 21 -17.22 -3.02 -12.64
C ASP A 21 -17.08 -1.70 -13.44
N ALA A 22 -16.02 -1.61 -14.25
CA ALA A 22 -15.79 -0.47 -15.14
C ALA A 22 -16.63 -0.56 -16.44
N ALA A 23 -17.14 -1.75 -16.79
CA ALA A 23 -18.05 -1.94 -17.93
C ALA A 23 -19.54 -1.90 -17.54
N ASP A 24 -19.85 -2.15 -16.26
CA ASP A 24 -21.23 -2.34 -15.78
C ASP A 24 -21.36 -1.84 -14.33
N HIS A 25 -21.78 -0.59 -14.16
CA HIS A 25 -21.87 0.04 -12.84
C HIS A 25 -23.02 -0.50 -11.96
N GLU A 26 -23.91 -1.36 -12.46
CA GLU A 26 -24.86 -2.11 -11.62
C GLU A 26 -24.20 -3.33 -10.97
N ARG A 27 -23.10 -3.83 -11.56
CA ARG A 27 -22.30 -4.94 -11.02
C ARG A 27 -21.17 -4.48 -10.11
N ARG A 28 -20.91 -5.31 -9.11
CA ARG A 28 -19.89 -5.08 -8.08
C ARG A 28 -18.85 -6.18 -8.13
N LEU A 29 -17.61 -5.81 -7.86
CA LEU A 29 -16.55 -6.79 -7.65
C LEU A 29 -16.76 -7.45 -6.28
N VAL A 30 -16.76 -8.78 -6.28
CA VAL A 30 -16.91 -9.61 -5.08
C VAL A 30 -15.87 -10.72 -5.07
N LEU A 31 -15.31 -10.98 -3.89
CA LEU A 31 -14.38 -12.07 -3.63
C LEU A 31 -15.16 -13.28 -3.12
N ILE A 32 -15.01 -14.43 -3.78
CA ILE A 32 -15.63 -15.69 -3.37
C ILE A 32 -14.54 -16.60 -2.79
N GLU A 33 -14.72 -16.94 -1.53
CA GLU A 33 -13.86 -17.85 -0.77
C GLU A 33 -14.36 -19.29 -0.95
N LEU A 34 -13.51 -20.14 -1.52
CA LEU A 34 -13.77 -21.55 -1.73
C LEU A 34 -13.36 -22.36 -0.50
N ARG A 35 -14.13 -23.39 -0.15
CA ARG A 35 -13.73 -24.30 0.93
C ARG A 35 -12.69 -25.30 0.43
N LEU A 36 -11.48 -25.21 0.97
CA LEU A 36 -10.46 -26.25 0.86
C LEU A 36 -10.43 -27.05 2.16
N ASP A 37 -11.08 -28.22 2.17
CA ASP A 37 -10.85 -29.20 3.23
C ASP A 37 -9.49 -29.89 3.00
N GLY A 38 -8.80 -30.27 4.07
CA GLY A 38 -7.41 -30.75 4.01
C GLY A 38 -7.22 -31.98 3.10
N GLY A 39 -6.50 -31.80 2.00
CA GLY A 39 -6.15 -32.86 1.04
C GLY A 39 -6.76 -32.72 -0.36
N MET A 40 -7.65 -31.75 -0.62
CA MET A 40 -8.15 -31.45 -1.97
C MET A 40 -7.21 -30.52 -2.75
N ASP A 41 -7.08 -30.75 -4.06
CA ASP A 41 -6.36 -29.82 -4.96
C ASP A 41 -7.20 -28.54 -5.18
N PRO A 42 -6.64 -27.34 -4.89
CA PRO A 42 -7.25 -26.05 -5.23
C PRO A 42 -7.79 -25.95 -6.66
N ASN A 43 -7.11 -26.56 -7.64
CA ASN A 43 -7.51 -26.54 -9.04
C ASN A 43 -8.80 -27.33 -9.30
N GLU A 44 -9.02 -28.45 -8.61
CA GLU A 44 -10.23 -29.27 -8.73
C GLU A 44 -11.44 -28.57 -8.07
N VAL A 45 -11.26 -28.03 -6.86
CA VAL A 45 -12.31 -27.27 -6.16
C VAL A 45 -12.72 -26.05 -6.99
N ARG A 46 -11.75 -25.34 -7.58
CA ARG A 46 -11.99 -24.23 -8.51
C ARG A 46 -12.70 -24.69 -9.80
N ALA A 47 -12.39 -25.88 -10.32
CA ALA A 47 -13.10 -26.43 -11.48
C ALA A 47 -14.57 -26.77 -11.16
N ASP A 48 -14.87 -27.29 -9.96
CA ASP A 48 -16.26 -27.50 -9.52
C ASP A 48 -17.01 -26.19 -9.22
N PHE A 49 -16.32 -25.17 -8.68
CA PHE A 49 -16.89 -23.83 -8.57
C PHE A 49 -17.25 -23.25 -9.96
N LEU A 50 -16.37 -23.38 -10.96
CA LEU A 50 -16.66 -22.93 -12.32
C LEU A 50 -17.82 -23.71 -12.98
N ARG A 51 -17.97 -25.02 -12.67
CA ARG A 51 -19.16 -25.81 -13.05
C ARG A 51 -20.44 -25.25 -12.40
N LEU A 52 -20.40 -24.93 -11.11
CA LEU A 52 -21.51 -24.33 -10.37
C LEU A 52 -21.90 -22.96 -10.92
N PHE A 53 -20.92 -22.07 -11.15
CA PHE A 53 -21.13 -20.71 -11.63
C PHE A 53 -21.83 -20.67 -12.99
N ARG A 54 -21.33 -21.43 -13.97
CA ARG A 54 -21.94 -21.54 -15.31
C ARG A 54 -23.37 -22.08 -15.23
N ARG A 55 -23.63 -23.07 -14.37
CA ARG A 55 -24.96 -23.64 -14.17
C ARG A 55 -25.93 -22.67 -13.50
N ALA A 56 -25.47 -21.88 -12.54
CA ALA A 56 -26.32 -20.98 -11.77
C ALA A 56 -26.66 -19.67 -12.50
N LEU A 57 -25.72 -19.13 -13.30
CA LEU A 57 -25.80 -17.78 -13.87
C LEU A 57 -25.77 -17.75 -15.41
N GLY A 58 -25.76 -18.92 -16.07
CA GLY A 58 -26.06 -19.05 -17.51
C GLY A 58 -25.09 -18.37 -18.49
N GLY A 59 -23.94 -17.86 -18.02
CA GLY A 59 -23.01 -17.06 -18.83
C GLY A 59 -23.40 -15.58 -19.00
N VAL A 60 -24.34 -15.09 -18.18
CA VAL A 60 -24.80 -13.69 -18.19
C VAL A 60 -23.81 -12.71 -17.51
N PRO A 61 -23.12 -13.05 -16.41
CA PRO A 61 -22.01 -12.24 -15.88
C PRO A 61 -20.64 -12.63 -16.45
N PRO A 62 -19.62 -11.75 -16.32
CA PRO A 62 -18.24 -12.04 -16.71
C PRO A 62 -17.67 -13.33 -16.10
N ALA A 63 -16.69 -13.93 -16.80
CA ALA A 63 -16.04 -15.15 -16.33
C ALA A 63 -15.28 -14.91 -15.01
N PRO A 64 -15.43 -15.79 -13.99
CA PRO A 64 -14.73 -15.64 -12.71
C PRO A 64 -13.20 -15.65 -12.88
N THR A 65 -12.51 -14.68 -12.30
CA THR A 65 -11.04 -14.60 -12.31
C THR A 65 -10.48 -15.32 -11.07
N PRO A 66 -9.64 -16.36 -11.21
CA PRO A 66 -8.88 -16.90 -10.08
C PRO A 66 -7.91 -15.86 -9.52
N ILE A 67 -7.79 -15.78 -8.20
CA ILE A 67 -6.94 -14.80 -7.49
C ILE A 67 -5.90 -15.48 -6.61
N ALA A 68 -6.33 -16.51 -5.89
CA ALA A 68 -5.47 -17.36 -5.06
C ALA A 68 -6.00 -18.79 -5.09
N GLY A 69 -5.33 -19.73 -4.41
CA GLY A 69 -5.79 -21.13 -4.32
C GLY A 69 -7.22 -21.28 -3.80
N HIS A 70 -7.67 -20.39 -2.90
CA HIS A 70 -9.02 -20.40 -2.32
C HIS A 70 -9.87 -19.17 -2.64
N TYR A 71 -9.40 -18.24 -3.48
CA TYR A 71 -10.15 -17.03 -3.83
C TYR A 71 -10.40 -16.88 -5.34
N VAL A 72 -11.64 -16.53 -5.68
CA VAL A 72 -12.08 -16.24 -7.05
C VAL A 72 -12.85 -14.91 -7.04
N ARG A 73 -12.42 -13.95 -7.85
CA ARG A 73 -13.14 -12.68 -8.06
C ARG A 73 -14.24 -12.88 -9.09
N CYS A 74 -15.42 -12.34 -8.82
CA CYS A 74 -16.52 -12.25 -9.77
C CYS A 74 -17.03 -10.81 -9.87
N SER A 75 -17.59 -10.45 -11.02
CA SER A 75 -18.38 -9.23 -11.21
C SER A 75 -19.85 -9.63 -11.23
N LEU A 76 -20.62 -9.22 -10.21
CA LEU A 76 -21.99 -9.70 -9.98
C LEU A 76 -22.91 -8.61 -9.41
N THR A 77 -24.18 -8.68 -9.78
CA THR A 77 -25.27 -7.96 -9.10
C THR A 77 -25.66 -8.66 -7.80
N ALA A 78 -26.35 -7.94 -6.90
CA ALA A 78 -26.83 -8.49 -5.63
C ALA A 78 -27.77 -9.71 -5.79
N ASP A 79 -28.51 -9.81 -6.90
CA ASP A 79 -29.39 -10.95 -7.19
C ASP A 79 -28.66 -12.13 -7.86
N GLU A 80 -27.64 -11.88 -8.69
CA GLU A 80 -26.76 -12.94 -9.18
C GLU A 80 -25.99 -13.60 -8.01
N VAL A 81 -25.54 -12.82 -7.01
CA VAL A 81 -24.91 -13.38 -5.79
C VAL A 81 -25.88 -14.27 -5.00
N LYS A 82 -27.15 -13.85 -4.80
CA LYS A 82 -28.18 -14.69 -4.16
C LYS A 82 -28.42 -15.98 -4.95
N LEU A 83 -28.52 -15.89 -6.28
CA LEU A 83 -28.79 -17.03 -7.16
C LEU A 83 -27.63 -18.03 -7.16
N LEU A 84 -26.38 -17.55 -7.16
CA LEU A 84 -25.18 -18.39 -7.07
C LEU A 84 -25.12 -19.16 -5.74
N VAL A 85 -25.37 -18.48 -4.62
CA VAL A 85 -25.39 -19.08 -3.27
C VAL A 85 -26.54 -20.10 -3.11
N ASN A 86 -27.67 -19.89 -3.78
CA ASN A 86 -28.77 -20.86 -3.83
C ASN A 86 -28.57 -21.99 -4.87
N GLY A 87 -27.39 -22.08 -5.50
CA GLY A 87 -27.06 -23.13 -6.46
C GLY A 87 -27.87 -23.07 -7.77
N GLY A 88 -28.27 -21.87 -8.20
CA GLY A 88 -28.99 -21.64 -9.46
C GLY A 88 -30.51 -21.78 -9.41
N SER A 89 -31.11 -21.93 -8.22
CA SER A 89 -32.56 -22.13 -8.09
C SER A 89 -33.27 -20.92 -7.47
N LYS A 90 -34.29 -20.39 -8.17
CA LYS A 90 -35.16 -19.29 -7.67
C LYS A 90 -36.16 -19.73 -6.60
N SER A 91 -36.41 -21.03 -6.47
CA SER A 91 -37.14 -21.65 -5.35
C SER A 91 -36.20 -22.65 -4.66
N GLY A 92 -36.24 -22.74 -3.32
CA GLY A 92 -35.18 -23.34 -2.49
C GLY A 92 -35.00 -24.86 -2.61
N GLY A 93 -34.45 -25.34 -3.72
CA GLY A 93 -34.11 -26.75 -3.94
C GLY A 93 -32.93 -27.18 -3.06
N THR A 94 -33.22 -27.89 -1.96
CA THR A 94 -32.25 -28.27 -0.91
C THR A 94 -30.96 -28.86 -1.44
N LYS A 95 -31.01 -29.83 -2.37
CA LYS A 95 -29.81 -30.48 -2.96
C LYS A 95 -28.91 -29.51 -3.74
N SER A 96 -29.46 -28.45 -4.35
CA SER A 96 -28.67 -27.46 -5.10
C SER A 96 -27.93 -26.51 -4.16
N ALA A 97 -28.65 -25.96 -3.18
CA ALA A 97 -28.07 -25.09 -2.15
C ALA A 97 -27.03 -25.84 -1.29
N GLN A 98 -27.26 -27.13 -0.99
CA GLN A 98 -26.33 -27.96 -0.22
C GLN A 98 -24.98 -28.17 -0.94
N ARG A 99 -24.96 -28.25 -2.28
CA ARG A 99 -23.70 -28.33 -3.06
C ARG A 99 -22.99 -26.96 -3.15
N ALA A 100 -23.74 -25.86 -3.20
CA ALA A 100 -23.15 -24.53 -3.07
C ALA A 100 -22.52 -24.31 -1.68
N LEU A 101 -23.21 -24.76 -0.61
CA LEU A 101 -22.71 -24.79 0.77
C LEU A 101 -21.46 -25.66 0.99
N GLN A 102 -21.18 -26.62 0.09
CA GLN A 102 -19.96 -27.44 0.13
C GLN A 102 -18.77 -26.74 -0.52
N LEU A 103 -18.97 -26.02 -1.62
CA LEU A 103 -17.90 -25.38 -2.40
C LEU A 103 -17.59 -23.95 -1.96
N ILE A 104 -18.60 -23.18 -1.56
CA ILE A 104 -18.46 -21.77 -1.15
C ILE A 104 -18.41 -21.70 0.38
N TYR A 105 -17.34 -21.13 0.90
CA TYR A 105 -17.21 -20.79 2.32
C TYR A 105 -17.87 -19.43 2.59
N ARG A 106 -17.49 -18.37 1.86
CA ARG A 106 -18.00 -17.00 2.08
C ARG A 106 -17.91 -16.14 0.80
N VAL A 107 -18.68 -15.06 0.76
CA VAL A 107 -18.66 -14.04 -0.30
C VAL A 107 -18.49 -12.66 0.32
N TRP A 108 -17.47 -11.94 -0.14
CA TRP A 108 -16.98 -10.68 0.41
C TRP A 108 -17.08 -9.53 -0.61
N PRO A 109 -17.24 -8.28 -0.17
CA PRO A 109 -17.09 -7.09 -1.02
C PRO A 109 -15.61 -6.82 -1.37
N ASP A 110 -15.36 -6.09 -2.46
CA ASP A 110 -14.02 -5.61 -2.86
C ASP A 110 -13.94 -4.05 -2.80
N LEU A 111 -12.79 -3.45 -2.46
CA LEU A 111 -12.68 -2.06 -1.91
C LEU A 111 -11.52 -1.19 -2.48
N ARG A 112 -11.59 0.16 -2.37
CA ARG A 112 -10.72 1.18 -3.04
C ARG A 112 -9.66 1.89 -2.12
N VAL A 113 -8.63 2.58 -2.66
CA VAL A 113 -7.41 3.13 -1.95
C VAL A 113 -6.76 4.44 -2.58
N LYS A 114 -5.84 5.23 -1.92
CA LYS A 114 -5.27 6.59 -2.36
C LYS A 114 -3.85 7.13 -1.78
N PRO A 115 -3.19 8.26 -2.29
CA PRO A 115 -1.70 8.65 -2.19
C PRO A 115 -1.12 10.17 -2.15
N HIS A 116 0.00 10.61 -1.44
CA HIS A 116 0.44 12.09 -1.25
C HIS A 116 1.90 12.54 -0.64
N LEU A 117 2.81 13.50 -1.13
CA LEU A 117 4.34 13.64 -0.84
C LEU A 117 5.24 15.01 -0.60
N ASP A 118 6.57 15.23 -0.96
CA ASP A 118 7.73 16.27 -0.72
C ASP A 118 8.08 16.97 0.67
N LYS A 119 9.12 16.84 1.57
CA LYS A 119 10.63 16.62 1.78
C LYS A 119 11.03 15.91 3.13
N SER A 120 12.10 15.09 3.30
CA SER A 120 12.21 14.23 4.55
C SER A 120 13.54 13.70 5.19
N VAL A 121 14.51 13.14 4.44
CA VAL A 121 15.38 12.01 4.89
C VAL A 121 16.26 12.23 6.14
N ALA A 122 16.76 13.44 6.41
CA ALA A 122 17.66 13.70 7.55
C ALA A 122 17.00 13.46 8.92
N THR A 123 15.67 13.57 9.00
CA THR A 123 14.91 13.45 10.26
C THR A 123 14.94 12.05 10.87
N ILE A 124 15.18 11.02 10.05
CA ILE A 124 15.37 9.63 10.50
C ILE A 124 16.86 9.25 10.67
N LYS A 125 17.76 10.24 10.53
CA LYS A 125 19.23 10.13 10.58
C LYS A 125 19.86 9.19 9.52
N ALA A 126 19.15 8.91 8.43
CA ALA A 126 19.62 7.95 7.43
C ALA A 126 20.84 8.42 6.63
N ASP A 127 21.01 9.73 6.44
CA ASP A 127 22.19 10.29 5.76
C ASP A 127 23.46 10.14 6.62
N ALA A 128 23.32 10.17 7.95
CA ALA A 128 24.39 9.81 8.88
C ALA A 128 24.67 8.30 8.84
N ALA A 129 23.63 7.45 8.89
CA ALA A 129 23.78 5.99 8.83
C ALA A 129 24.52 5.54 7.57
N LEU A 130 24.14 6.07 6.40
CA LEU A 130 24.78 5.80 5.13
C LEU A 130 26.27 6.13 5.14
N ARG A 131 26.66 7.27 5.73
CA ARG A 131 28.05 7.72 5.83
C ARG A 131 28.87 6.98 6.90
N THR A 132 28.24 6.49 7.96
CA THR A 132 28.93 5.82 9.08
C THR A 132 29.05 4.31 8.91
N TYR A 133 28.01 3.65 8.38
CA TYR A 133 27.93 2.19 8.28
C TYR A 133 27.97 1.66 6.84
N GLY A 134 27.98 2.53 5.83
CA GLY A 134 27.87 2.12 4.42
C GLY A 134 26.51 1.50 4.07
N SER A 135 25.46 1.82 4.85
CA SER A 135 24.12 1.21 4.80
C SER A 135 23.31 1.66 3.57
N GLY A 136 23.84 1.41 2.37
CA GLY A 136 23.28 1.88 1.11
C GLY A 136 22.07 1.09 0.59
N GLY A 137 21.75 -0.07 1.17
CA GLY A 137 20.78 -1.01 0.62
C GLY A 137 21.37 -2.04 -0.34
N SER A 138 22.68 -2.00 -0.61
CA SER A 138 23.33 -2.93 -1.54
C SER A 138 23.07 -4.39 -1.17
N GLY A 139 22.75 -5.21 -2.17
CA GLY A 139 22.34 -6.62 -2.02
C GLY A 139 20.88 -6.83 -1.58
N ILE A 140 20.23 -5.82 -0.99
CA ILE A 140 18.85 -5.93 -0.51
C ILE A 140 17.86 -5.59 -1.63
N VAL A 141 16.78 -6.37 -1.69
CA VAL A 141 15.71 -6.23 -2.68
C VAL A 141 14.38 -5.95 -1.98
N TRP A 142 13.69 -4.88 -2.37
CA TRP A 142 12.44 -4.43 -1.76
C TRP A 142 11.28 -4.37 -2.76
N GLY A 143 10.16 -5.03 -2.44
CA GLY A 143 8.94 -4.97 -3.24
C GLY A 143 8.14 -3.70 -2.97
N VAL A 144 7.62 -3.05 -4.01
CA VAL A 144 6.75 -1.88 -3.91
C VAL A 144 5.41 -2.26 -4.53
N LEU A 145 4.40 -2.48 -3.69
CA LEU A 145 3.04 -2.80 -4.12
C LEU A 145 2.29 -1.47 -4.29
N ASP A 146 2.25 -0.95 -5.52
CA ASP A 146 1.70 0.39 -5.79
C ASP A 146 1.21 0.57 -7.26
N SER A 147 1.23 1.79 -7.83
CA SER A 147 0.76 2.11 -9.21
C SER A 147 1.71 1.76 -10.36
N GLY A 148 2.87 1.19 -10.03
CA GLY A 148 4.01 0.98 -10.93
C GLY A 148 5.22 1.80 -10.46
N ILE A 149 6.34 1.69 -11.17
CA ILE A 149 7.50 2.57 -10.97
C ILE A 149 8.02 2.98 -12.34
N GLU A 150 8.07 4.28 -12.62
CA GLU A 150 8.50 4.80 -13.92
C GLU A 150 10.01 4.57 -14.14
N ALA A 151 10.34 3.52 -14.90
CA ALA A 151 11.73 3.12 -15.12
C ALA A 151 12.54 4.10 -15.98
N SER A 152 11.90 5.01 -16.73
CA SER A 152 12.61 6.09 -17.41
C SER A 152 13.02 7.25 -16.50
N HIS A 153 12.60 7.26 -15.22
CA HIS A 153 12.92 8.37 -14.32
C HIS A 153 14.40 8.34 -13.88
N PRO A 154 15.17 9.43 -14.09
CA PRO A 154 16.62 9.43 -13.85
C PRO A 154 17.05 9.02 -12.43
N HIS A 155 16.17 9.15 -11.43
CA HIS A 155 16.43 8.81 -10.03
C HIS A 155 16.79 7.33 -9.81
N PHE A 156 16.30 6.41 -10.66
CA PHE A 156 16.57 4.96 -10.53
C PHE A 156 17.70 4.46 -11.43
N ALA A 157 18.20 5.31 -12.33
CA ALA A 157 19.21 4.91 -13.31
C ALA A 157 20.60 4.69 -12.68
N LYS A 158 20.98 5.52 -11.69
CA LYS A 158 22.36 5.58 -11.16
C LYS A 158 22.87 4.24 -10.61
N ASN A 159 22.03 3.53 -9.85
CA ASN A 159 22.40 2.27 -9.20
C ASN A 159 21.69 1.06 -9.84
N GLY A 160 21.05 1.23 -11.01
CA GLY A 160 20.30 0.18 -11.70
C GLY A 160 19.13 -0.38 -10.88
N ASN A 161 18.46 0.46 -10.08
CA ASN A 161 17.53 0.03 -9.02
C ASN A 161 16.35 -0.81 -9.54
N LEU A 162 16.00 -0.69 -10.83
CA LEU A 162 14.90 -1.40 -11.50
C LEU A 162 15.39 -2.31 -12.65
N THR A 163 16.70 -2.45 -12.84
CA THR A 163 17.29 -3.08 -14.03
C THR A 163 18.37 -4.11 -13.73
N GLY A 164 18.90 -4.15 -12.51
CA GLY A 164 19.86 -5.18 -12.08
C GLY A 164 19.27 -6.60 -12.10
N ASP A 165 20.12 -7.60 -12.30
CA ASP A 165 19.73 -9.01 -12.51
C ASP A 165 18.88 -9.61 -11.36
N ALA A 166 19.06 -9.11 -10.14
CA ALA A 166 18.29 -9.52 -8.97
C ALA A 166 16.78 -9.20 -9.10
N VAL A 167 16.44 -8.06 -9.72
CA VAL A 167 15.08 -7.48 -9.76
C VAL A 167 14.40 -7.55 -11.12
N SER A 168 15.16 -7.51 -12.21
CA SER A 168 14.64 -7.42 -13.58
C SER A 168 13.64 -8.54 -13.95
N SER A 169 13.80 -9.72 -13.34
CA SER A 169 12.93 -10.90 -13.51
C SER A 169 11.75 -11.00 -12.54
N LEU A 170 11.57 -10.02 -11.64
CA LEU A 170 10.57 -10.03 -10.56
C LEU A 170 9.45 -8.99 -10.72
N HIS A 171 9.57 -8.07 -11.67
CA HIS A 171 8.52 -7.08 -11.94
C HIS A 171 7.27 -7.75 -12.51
N LYS A 172 6.10 -7.48 -11.90
CA LYS A 172 4.81 -8.02 -12.36
C LYS A 172 3.69 -6.98 -12.20
N ASP A 173 2.82 -6.90 -13.19
CA ASP A 173 1.57 -6.15 -13.13
C ASP A 173 0.42 -7.11 -12.80
N PHE A 174 -0.41 -6.68 -11.86
CA PHE A 174 -1.60 -7.35 -11.33
C PHE A 174 -2.84 -6.44 -11.42
N SER A 175 -2.66 -5.18 -11.84
CA SER A 175 -3.68 -4.15 -11.82
C SER A 175 -4.86 -4.47 -12.75
N LEU A 176 -6.05 -3.98 -12.38
CA LEU A 176 -7.27 -4.19 -13.15
C LEU A 176 -7.58 -2.95 -13.98
N SER A 177 -7.05 -2.94 -15.20
CA SER A 177 -7.52 -2.03 -16.25
C SER A 177 -8.30 -2.81 -17.31
N GLN A 178 -9.25 -2.12 -17.96
CA GLN A 178 -9.86 -2.60 -19.22
C GLN A 178 -9.03 -2.21 -20.45
N ARG A 179 -8.00 -1.37 -20.26
CA ARG A 179 -7.00 -1.03 -21.28
C ARG A 179 -5.88 -2.08 -21.26
N PRO A 180 -5.09 -2.23 -22.33
CA PRO A 180 -3.85 -2.99 -22.29
C PRO A 180 -2.95 -2.50 -21.15
N SER A 181 -2.38 -3.43 -20.38
CA SER A 181 -1.42 -3.12 -19.32
C SER A 181 -0.27 -2.27 -19.89
N THR A 182 0.03 -1.17 -19.20
CA THR A 182 1.21 -0.32 -19.44
C THR A 182 2.51 -0.98 -18.93
N GLY A 183 2.39 -2.09 -18.20
CA GLY A 183 3.47 -2.81 -17.56
C GLY A 183 3.81 -2.28 -16.17
N PRO A 184 4.53 -3.06 -15.33
CA PRO A 184 4.88 -2.64 -13.98
C PRO A 184 5.92 -1.51 -13.94
N LEU A 185 6.65 -1.29 -15.03
CA LEU A 185 7.72 -0.30 -15.14
C LEU A 185 7.27 1.04 -15.78
N VAL A 186 5.95 1.25 -15.89
CA VAL A 186 5.32 2.50 -16.34
C VAL A 186 4.29 2.92 -15.30
N ASP A 187 4.37 4.16 -14.86
CA ASP A 187 3.53 4.69 -13.77
C ASP A 187 2.72 5.90 -14.24
N MET A 188 1.53 5.62 -14.79
CA MET A 188 0.60 6.65 -15.27
C MET A 188 -0.02 7.48 -14.15
N GLN A 189 0.01 7.02 -12.89
CA GLN A 189 -0.46 7.80 -11.75
C GLN A 189 0.67 8.67 -11.18
N GLY A 190 1.82 8.06 -10.88
CA GLY A 190 3.00 8.69 -10.32
C GLY A 190 3.30 8.37 -8.86
N HIS A 191 2.38 7.74 -8.12
CA HIS A 191 2.56 7.51 -6.68
C HIS A 191 3.58 6.41 -6.38
N GLY A 192 3.52 5.27 -7.06
CA GLY A 192 4.46 4.18 -6.86
C GLY A 192 5.90 4.58 -7.20
N THR A 193 6.09 5.42 -8.22
CA THR A 193 7.35 6.11 -8.52
C THR A 193 7.83 6.97 -7.36
N HIS A 194 6.92 7.70 -6.73
CA HIS A 194 7.22 8.60 -5.63
C HIS A 194 7.60 7.82 -4.36
N VAL A 195 6.80 6.81 -3.99
CA VAL A 195 7.11 5.82 -2.94
C VAL A 195 8.48 5.17 -3.17
N ALA A 196 8.73 4.69 -4.39
CA ALA A 196 9.96 4.02 -4.77
C ALA A 196 11.21 4.90 -4.53
N GLY A 197 11.17 6.17 -4.92
CA GLY A 197 12.29 7.09 -4.73
C GLY A 197 12.56 7.49 -3.26
N ILE A 198 11.62 7.26 -2.35
CA ILE A 198 11.88 7.41 -0.90
C ILE A 198 12.68 6.20 -0.42
N ILE A 199 12.35 5.02 -0.91
CA ILE A 199 12.99 3.76 -0.50
C ILE A 199 14.42 3.74 -1.06
N ALA A 200 14.60 3.92 -2.37
CA ALA A 200 15.87 3.77 -3.06
C ALA A 200 16.00 4.67 -4.31
N GLY A 201 17.20 4.70 -4.91
CA GLY A 201 17.55 5.61 -5.98
C GLY A 201 18.27 6.87 -5.49
N GLU A 202 18.88 7.60 -6.43
CA GLU A 202 19.60 8.85 -6.19
C GLU A 202 19.57 9.71 -7.46
N CYS A 203 19.36 11.01 -7.29
CA CYS A 203 19.45 11.98 -8.37
C CYS A 203 20.88 11.99 -8.97
N PRO A 204 21.06 11.63 -10.26
CA PRO A 204 22.40 11.48 -10.83
C PRO A 204 23.13 12.82 -10.94
N ASP A 205 22.43 13.85 -11.42
CA ASP A 205 22.91 15.23 -11.50
C ASP A 205 21.97 16.16 -10.70
N PRO A 206 22.43 16.80 -9.60
CA PRO A 206 21.61 17.73 -8.82
C PRO A 206 21.43 19.11 -9.48
N THR A 207 22.06 19.37 -10.62
CA THR A 207 21.94 20.65 -11.36
C THR A 207 20.80 20.66 -12.37
N ASN A 208 20.34 19.50 -12.85
CA ASN A 208 19.26 19.35 -13.82
C ASN A 208 17.97 18.81 -13.15
N VAL A 209 17.43 19.60 -12.21
CA VAL A 209 16.37 19.19 -11.28
C VAL A 209 15.33 20.29 -11.08
N VAL A 210 14.06 19.96 -11.36
CA VAL A 210 12.90 20.80 -11.01
C VAL A 210 12.00 20.07 -10.02
N ILE A 211 11.53 20.81 -9.03
CA ILE A 211 10.72 20.30 -7.93
C ILE A 211 9.53 21.23 -7.73
N ALA A 212 8.31 20.75 -7.99
CA ALA A 212 7.10 21.50 -7.66
C ALA A 212 6.89 21.51 -6.14
N SER A 213 6.73 22.68 -5.52
CA SER A 213 6.69 22.76 -4.05
C SER A 213 5.76 23.81 -3.46
N THR A 214 5.15 23.52 -2.31
CA THR A 214 4.28 24.45 -1.58
C THR A 214 5.10 25.46 -0.78
N GLN A 215 4.76 26.75 -0.90
CA GLN A 215 5.20 27.80 0.01
C GLN A 215 4.01 28.69 0.42
N PRO A 216 4.00 29.22 1.66
CA PRO A 216 2.98 30.19 2.07
C PRO A 216 3.24 31.56 1.40
N THR A 217 2.23 32.14 0.78
CA THR A 217 2.25 33.51 0.24
C THR A 217 2.28 34.55 1.37
N ALA A 218 2.45 35.83 1.01
CA ALA A 218 2.35 36.94 1.95
C ALA A 218 0.96 37.06 2.62
N GLU A 219 -0.12 36.55 2.00
CA GLU A 219 -1.45 36.46 2.61
C GLU A 219 -1.66 35.16 3.44
N GLY A 220 -0.68 34.25 3.45
CA GLY A 220 -0.73 32.99 4.21
C GLY A 220 -1.38 31.79 3.50
N PHE A 221 -1.77 31.93 2.23
CA PHE A 221 -2.26 30.80 1.42
C PHE A 221 -1.10 29.95 0.87
N PRO A 222 -1.25 28.63 0.69
CA PRO A 222 -0.23 27.81 0.03
C PRO A 222 -0.28 27.99 -1.49
N GLU A 223 0.84 28.40 -2.09
CA GLU A 223 1.04 28.45 -3.54
C GLU A 223 2.07 27.40 -3.99
N TRP A 224 1.89 26.87 -5.20
CA TRP A 224 2.82 25.94 -5.84
C TRP A 224 3.86 26.69 -6.66
N ILE A 225 5.12 26.58 -6.27
CA ILE A 225 6.24 27.19 -7.00
C ILE A 225 7.34 26.16 -7.32
N PRO A 226 8.03 26.28 -8.47
CA PRO A 226 9.20 25.47 -8.77
C PRO A 226 10.35 25.88 -7.86
N ARG A 227 11.04 24.89 -7.29
CA ARG A 227 12.32 25.06 -6.58
C ARG A 227 13.40 24.19 -7.20
N THR A 228 14.61 24.71 -7.25
CA THR A 228 15.84 23.94 -7.53
C THR A 228 16.43 23.38 -6.22
N LEU A 229 17.55 22.66 -6.33
CA LEU A 229 18.34 22.23 -5.17
C LEU A 229 19.36 23.30 -4.77
N ALA A 230 19.57 23.45 -3.46
CA ALA A 230 20.66 24.29 -2.95
C ALA A 230 22.03 23.66 -3.31
N PRO A 231 23.04 24.44 -3.70
CA PRO A 231 24.34 23.92 -4.15
C PRO A 231 24.94 22.88 -3.19
N GLY A 232 25.38 21.75 -3.73
CA GLY A 232 25.92 20.61 -2.97
C GLY A 232 24.86 19.67 -2.36
N SER A 233 23.58 20.03 -2.38
CA SER A 233 22.49 19.13 -1.97
C SER A 233 22.24 18.05 -3.03
N ARG A 234 21.76 16.87 -2.61
CA ARG A 234 21.31 15.77 -3.48
C ARG A 234 19.96 15.26 -3.00
N LEU A 235 19.15 14.76 -3.93
CA LEU A 235 17.98 13.96 -3.59
C LEU A 235 18.35 12.48 -3.70
N SER A 236 18.00 11.72 -2.68
CA SER A 236 18.33 10.31 -2.49
C SER A 236 17.21 9.66 -1.73
N GLY A 237 16.87 8.43 -2.10
CA GLY A 237 16.15 7.53 -1.21
C GLY A 237 16.98 7.19 0.04
N VAL A 238 16.34 6.56 1.02
CA VAL A 238 16.94 6.17 2.29
C VAL A 238 18.00 5.06 2.12
N ALA A 239 17.75 4.13 1.19
CA ALA A 239 18.65 3.06 0.78
C ALA A 239 18.95 3.17 -0.73
N PRO A 240 19.77 4.14 -1.17
CA PRO A 240 19.90 4.51 -2.59
C PRO A 240 20.35 3.37 -3.52
N GLN A 241 21.00 2.33 -3.00
CA GLN A 241 21.55 1.17 -3.72
C GLN A 241 20.67 -0.09 -3.62
N ALA A 242 19.53 -0.05 -2.91
CA ALA A 242 18.63 -1.20 -2.86
C ALA A 242 17.96 -1.46 -4.22
N GLY A 243 17.82 -2.74 -4.57
CA GLY A 243 17.00 -3.16 -5.69
C GLY A 243 15.52 -2.98 -5.37
N LEU A 244 14.75 -2.44 -6.31
CA LEU A 244 13.30 -2.27 -6.19
C LEU A 244 12.58 -3.23 -7.13
N VAL A 245 11.53 -3.88 -6.64
CA VAL A 245 10.62 -4.69 -7.45
C VAL A 245 9.27 -3.99 -7.51
N SER A 246 9.00 -3.31 -8.62
CA SER A 246 7.65 -2.83 -8.94
C SER A 246 6.66 -4.01 -9.04
N LEU A 247 5.65 -4.01 -8.16
CA LEU A 247 4.51 -4.90 -8.18
C LEU A 247 3.26 -4.03 -8.37
N LYS A 248 2.87 -3.81 -9.63
CA LYS A 248 1.79 -2.88 -9.97
C LYS A 248 0.44 -3.49 -9.59
N VAL A 249 -0.22 -2.90 -8.61
CA VAL A 249 -1.51 -3.34 -8.03
C VAL A 249 -2.61 -2.29 -8.16
N LEU A 250 -2.26 -1.00 -8.19
CA LEU A 250 -3.18 0.08 -8.55
C LEU A 250 -3.21 0.21 -10.09
N ASN A 251 -4.40 0.40 -10.66
CA ASN A 251 -4.55 0.77 -12.07
C ASN A 251 -4.20 2.25 -12.30
N ASP A 252 -4.21 2.67 -13.57
CA ASP A 252 -3.80 4.02 -13.97
C ASP A 252 -4.75 5.12 -13.43
N GLU A 253 -5.98 4.76 -13.03
CA GLU A 253 -6.93 5.60 -12.30
C GLU A 253 -6.66 5.66 -10.78
N GLY A 254 -5.60 5.02 -10.28
CA GLY A 254 -5.23 5.02 -8.87
C GLY A 254 -6.13 4.15 -8.00
N THR A 255 -6.78 3.11 -8.55
CA THR A 255 -7.67 2.21 -7.82
C THR A 255 -7.19 0.76 -7.84
N THR A 256 -7.43 0.05 -6.74
CA THR A 256 -7.14 -1.37 -6.61
C THR A 256 -8.29 -2.06 -5.86
N VAL A 257 -8.06 -3.30 -5.46
CA VAL A 257 -8.99 -4.24 -4.84
C VAL A 257 -8.22 -5.17 -3.90
N GLU A 258 -8.85 -5.64 -2.83
CA GLU A 258 -8.24 -6.57 -1.85
C GLU A 258 -7.73 -7.84 -2.54
N SER A 259 -8.47 -8.30 -3.57
CA SER A 259 -8.09 -9.44 -4.41
C SER A 259 -6.68 -9.32 -5.01
N VAL A 260 -6.35 -8.18 -5.61
CA VAL A 260 -5.09 -7.97 -6.34
C VAL A 260 -3.89 -7.89 -5.39
N LEU A 261 -4.08 -7.31 -4.21
CA LEU A 261 -3.06 -7.25 -3.17
C LEU A 261 -2.70 -8.65 -2.66
N ILE A 262 -3.69 -9.54 -2.50
CA ILE A 262 -3.46 -10.92 -2.08
C ILE A 262 -2.67 -11.73 -3.14
N ASP A 263 -2.95 -11.58 -4.44
CA ASP A 263 -2.13 -12.19 -5.51
C ASP A 263 -0.69 -11.63 -5.50
N ALA A 264 -0.52 -10.32 -5.28
CA ALA A 264 0.80 -9.70 -5.19
C ALA A 264 1.63 -10.19 -4.00
N LEU A 265 1.03 -10.29 -2.81
CA LEU A 265 1.67 -10.88 -1.62
C LEU A 265 1.99 -12.36 -1.83
N HIS A 266 1.05 -13.11 -2.42
CA HIS A 266 1.23 -14.53 -2.75
C HIS A 266 2.40 -14.75 -3.71
N TYR A 267 2.52 -13.91 -4.75
CA TYR A 267 3.64 -13.93 -5.69
C TYR A 267 4.99 -13.69 -5.00
N VAL A 268 5.09 -12.75 -4.05
CA VAL A 268 6.34 -12.54 -3.30
C VAL A 268 6.71 -13.80 -2.51
N ARG A 269 5.75 -14.42 -1.82
CA ARG A 269 5.98 -15.68 -1.10
C ARG A 269 6.38 -16.82 -2.05
N GLU A 270 5.75 -16.92 -3.22
CA GLU A 270 6.13 -17.88 -4.27
C GLU A 270 7.58 -17.67 -4.72
N ARG A 271 7.98 -16.43 -5.08
CA ARG A 271 9.33 -16.12 -5.57
C ARG A 271 10.43 -16.39 -4.54
N ASN A 272 10.11 -16.28 -3.25
CA ASN A 272 11.00 -16.64 -2.14
C ASN A 272 10.96 -18.13 -1.75
N SER A 273 9.92 -18.88 -2.12
CA SER A 273 9.84 -20.33 -1.85
C SER A 273 10.81 -21.17 -2.69
N TYR A 274 11.43 -20.57 -3.72
CA TYR A 274 12.32 -21.23 -4.66
C TYR A 274 13.79 -20.85 -4.43
N GLY A 275 14.33 -21.16 -3.25
CA GLY A 275 15.74 -20.96 -2.93
C GLY A 275 16.10 -21.28 -1.48
N ASN A 276 17.39 -21.16 -1.15
CA ASN A 276 17.87 -21.13 0.25
C ASN A 276 18.00 -19.69 0.78
N GLU A 277 17.78 -18.68 -0.06
CA GLU A 277 18.00 -17.26 0.21
C GLU A 277 16.77 -16.46 -0.29
N LEU A 278 16.41 -15.40 0.42
CA LEU A 278 15.27 -14.56 0.06
C LEU A 278 15.60 -13.70 -1.18
N ARG A 279 14.79 -13.81 -2.23
CA ARG A 279 14.91 -12.97 -3.44
C ARG A 279 14.33 -11.56 -3.23
N ILE A 280 13.30 -11.45 -2.39
CA ILE A 280 12.67 -10.19 -1.98
C ILE A 280 12.71 -10.17 -0.45
N HIS A 281 13.42 -9.22 0.12
CA HIS A 281 13.76 -9.16 1.55
C HIS A 281 12.67 -8.46 2.38
N GLY A 282 11.95 -7.53 1.76
CA GLY A 282 10.84 -6.83 2.36
C GLY A 282 9.87 -6.28 1.32
N VAL A 283 8.69 -5.86 1.77
CA VAL A 283 7.65 -5.25 0.93
C VAL A 283 7.07 -4.01 1.58
N ASN A 284 6.81 -3.02 0.74
CA ASN A 284 6.17 -1.76 1.11
C ASN A 284 4.73 -1.73 0.55
N LEU A 285 3.74 -1.61 1.43
CA LEU A 285 2.35 -1.35 1.07
C LEU A 285 1.99 0.08 1.54
N SER A 286 2.16 1.04 0.64
CA SER A 286 1.83 2.46 0.85
C SER A 286 0.33 2.75 0.63
N LEU A 287 -0.51 1.78 1.00
CA LEU A 287 -1.92 1.68 0.62
C LEU A 287 -2.68 0.89 1.71
N GLY A 288 -3.96 1.20 1.90
CA GLY A 288 -4.86 0.46 2.79
C GLY A 288 -6.34 0.73 2.50
N CYS A 289 -7.22 -0.15 2.96
CA CYS A 289 -8.67 -0.07 2.78
C CYS A 289 -9.42 0.13 4.10
N ASP A 290 -10.62 0.71 4.01
CA ASP A 290 -11.58 0.72 5.12
C ASP A 290 -12.03 -0.71 5.41
N TRP A 291 -11.65 -1.24 6.57
CA TRP A 291 -12.10 -2.55 7.04
C TRP A 291 -13.36 -2.40 7.91
N ILE A 292 -14.25 -3.39 7.88
CA ILE A 292 -15.57 -3.26 8.51
C ILE A 292 -15.73 -4.26 9.67
N PRO A 293 -15.74 -3.79 10.95
CA PRO A 293 -15.72 -4.64 12.14
C PRO A 293 -16.95 -5.54 12.33
N ARG A 294 -18.00 -5.37 11.52
CA ARG A 294 -19.16 -6.26 11.49
C ARG A 294 -18.87 -7.62 10.86
N TYR A 295 -17.75 -7.77 10.14
CA TYR A 295 -17.45 -8.96 9.34
C TYR A 295 -16.14 -9.65 9.69
N TYR A 296 -15.17 -8.90 10.23
CA TYR A 296 -13.85 -9.32 10.67
C TYR A 296 -13.54 -8.73 12.05
N ALA A 297 -12.71 -9.41 12.84
CA ALA A 297 -11.98 -8.74 13.92
C ALA A 297 -10.79 -7.96 13.34
N ALA A 298 -10.25 -6.98 14.08
CA ALA A 298 -9.08 -6.22 13.63
C ALA A 298 -7.90 -7.17 13.33
N GLY A 299 -7.29 -7.03 12.16
CA GLY A 299 -6.19 -7.92 11.74
C GLY A 299 -6.62 -9.33 11.30
N GLN A 300 -7.92 -9.60 11.16
CA GLN A 300 -8.43 -10.92 10.73
C GLN A 300 -9.14 -10.88 9.36
N SER A 301 -8.91 -9.83 8.56
CA SER A 301 -9.26 -9.81 7.13
C SER A 301 -8.34 -10.72 6.31
N PRO A 302 -8.76 -11.18 5.10
CA PRO A 302 -7.93 -11.94 4.18
C PRO A 302 -6.59 -11.26 3.88
N LEU A 303 -6.60 -9.94 3.65
CA LEU A 303 -5.37 -9.18 3.42
C LEU A 303 -4.42 -9.15 4.62
N CYS A 304 -4.92 -8.91 5.84
CA CYS A 304 -4.08 -8.98 7.03
C CYS A 304 -3.48 -10.37 7.22
N ARG A 305 -4.26 -11.42 6.98
CA ARG A 305 -3.82 -12.82 7.16
C ARG A 305 -2.79 -13.25 6.11
N GLU A 306 -2.93 -12.86 4.84
CA GLU A 306 -1.89 -13.14 3.84
C GLU A 306 -0.63 -12.29 4.05
N LEU A 307 -0.77 -11.08 4.61
CA LEU A 307 0.39 -10.25 4.98
C LEU A 307 1.14 -10.81 6.20
N ASP A 308 0.43 -11.26 7.24
CA ASP A 308 1.04 -11.95 8.37
C ASP A 308 1.73 -13.24 7.86
N LEU A 309 1.08 -14.07 7.03
CA LEU A 309 1.69 -15.25 6.40
C LEU A 309 2.89 -14.95 5.46
N LEU A 310 2.96 -13.76 4.86
CA LEU A 310 4.16 -13.32 4.12
C LEU A 310 5.29 -12.94 5.10
N THR A 311 4.94 -12.29 6.21
CA THR A 311 5.89 -11.90 7.25
C THR A 311 6.50 -13.14 7.92
N ASP A 312 5.66 -14.12 8.26
CA ASP A 312 6.07 -15.40 8.85
C ASP A 312 6.96 -16.24 7.91
N SER A 313 7.04 -15.88 6.61
CA SER A 313 7.98 -16.46 5.64
C SER A 313 9.36 -15.75 5.57
N GLY A 314 9.64 -14.85 6.51
CA GLY A 314 10.92 -14.13 6.64
C GLY A 314 11.01 -12.77 5.94
N VAL A 315 9.94 -12.34 5.27
CA VAL A 315 9.90 -11.09 4.49
C VAL A 315 9.45 -9.93 5.37
N VAL A 316 10.20 -8.84 5.44
CA VAL A 316 9.80 -7.69 6.27
C VAL A 316 8.65 -6.91 5.61
N THR A 317 7.46 -6.93 6.23
CA THR A 317 6.29 -6.21 5.72
C THR A 317 6.15 -4.85 6.41
N VAL A 318 6.06 -3.78 5.61
CA VAL A 318 5.89 -2.39 6.08
C VAL A 318 4.65 -1.79 5.45
N VAL A 319 3.77 -1.22 6.28
CA VAL A 319 2.44 -0.75 5.88
C VAL A 319 2.11 0.63 6.43
N SER A 320 1.38 1.44 5.66
CA SER A 320 0.83 2.70 6.14
C SER A 320 -0.27 2.50 7.18
N ALA A 321 -0.34 3.36 8.21
CA ALA A 321 -1.42 3.34 9.19
C ALA A 321 -2.80 3.74 8.61
N GLY A 322 -2.82 4.52 7.54
CA GLY A 322 -4.01 5.15 6.96
C GLY A 322 -4.07 6.65 7.29
N ASN A 323 -4.90 7.40 6.56
CA ASN A 323 -5.05 8.86 6.71
C ASN A 323 -6.46 9.22 7.26
N MET A 324 -7.04 8.37 8.11
CA MET A 324 -8.42 8.49 8.63
C MET A 324 -8.47 9.00 10.08
N GLY A 325 -7.36 9.52 10.61
CA GLY A 325 -7.18 9.87 12.02
C GLY A 325 -7.87 11.16 12.51
N ALA A 326 -8.54 11.89 11.62
CA ALA A 326 -9.35 13.06 11.96
C ALA A 326 -10.67 13.01 11.18
N GLY A 327 -11.79 13.04 11.91
CA GLY A 327 -13.13 13.14 11.32
C GLY A 327 -13.54 14.60 11.15
N THR A 328 -14.31 14.88 10.10
CA THR A 328 -15.03 16.15 9.93
C THR A 328 -16.50 15.93 10.21
N ASP A 329 -17.08 16.72 11.12
CA ASP A 329 -18.51 16.68 11.38
C ASP A 329 -19.26 17.44 10.27
N THR A 330 -19.98 16.68 9.43
CA THR A 330 -20.83 17.19 8.35
C THR A 330 -22.32 17.20 8.73
N GLY A 331 -22.65 17.11 10.02
CA GLY A 331 -24.02 17.31 10.53
C GLY A 331 -25.04 16.30 10.00
N GLY A 332 -24.58 15.09 9.63
CA GLY A 332 -25.40 14.04 9.01
C GLY A 332 -25.56 14.14 7.49
N LEU A 333 -24.95 15.12 6.81
CA LEU A 333 -25.01 15.28 5.36
C LEU A 333 -23.77 14.73 4.64
N SER A 334 -23.79 13.41 4.40
CA SER A 334 -22.71 12.60 3.81
C SER A 334 -22.35 12.96 2.36
N GLY A 335 -21.62 14.07 2.17
CA GLY A 335 -21.02 14.46 0.88
C GLY A 335 -20.92 15.96 0.59
N GLY A 336 -21.11 16.84 1.60
CA GLY A 336 -20.90 18.28 1.42
C GLY A 336 -19.43 18.65 1.19
N ILE A 337 -19.19 19.74 0.46
CA ILE A 337 -17.87 20.36 0.31
C ILE A 337 -17.37 20.81 1.69
N VAL A 338 -16.10 20.56 2.00
CA VAL A 338 -15.47 20.96 3.28
C VAL A 338 -15.28 22.47 3.31
N GLY A 339 -16.29 23.19 3.82
CA GLY A 339 -16.16 24.61 4.15
C GLY A 339 -15.30 24.83 5.40
N PRO A 340 -14.71 26.02 5.59
CA PRO A 340 -13.79 26.35 6.69
C PRO A 340 -14.46 26.47 8.08
N GLN A 341 -15.60 25.82 8.29
CA GLN A 341 -16.36 25.77 9.54
C GLN A 341 -16.76 24.33 9.94
N ALA A 342 -16.37 23.30 9.18
CA ALA A 342 -16.59 21.92 9.57
C ALA A 342 -15.77 21.58 10.85
N GLY A 343 -16.44 21.03 11.87
CA GLY A 343 -15.78 20.68 13.13
C GLY A 343 -14.83 19.50 12.93
N VAL A 344 -13.54 19.69 13.19
CA VAL A 344 -12.53 18.62 13.14
C VAL A 344 -12.42 17.96 14.52
N TYR A 345 -12.60 16.65 14.58
CA TYR A 345 -12.41 15.85 15.80
C TYR A 345 -11.37 14.75 15.58
N GLY A 346 -10.52 14.51 16.57
CA GLY A 346 -9.57 13.39 16.54
C GLY A 346 -10.29 12.07 16.77
N GLN A 347 -10.06 11.07 15.91
CA GLN A 347 -10.72 9.78 16.00
C GLN A 347 -9.70 8.66 16.25
N LEU A 348 -9.88 7.93 17.36
CA LEU A 348 -9.12 6.74 17.73
C LEU A 348 -9.65 5.49 17.00
N SER A 349 -8.83 4.44 16.95
CA SER A 349 -9.12 3.18 16.26
C SER A 349 -9.48 3.36 14.77
N THR A 350 -8.67 4.17 14.09
CA THR A 350 -8.78 4.54 12.67
C THR A 350 -7.73 3.88 11.78
N ILE A 351 -6.94 2.94 12.33
CA ILE A 351 -6.00 2.13 11.55
C ILE A 351 -6.76 1.37 10.45
N THR A 352 -6.41 1.63 9.19
CA THR A 352 -6.93 0.92 8.01
C THR A 352 -6.28 -0.47 7.89
N ASP A 353 -6.92 -1.42 7.21
CA ASP A 353 -6.25 -2.66 6.85
C ASP A 353 -5.31 -2.42 5.65
N PRO A 354 -4.10 -3.03 5.61
CA PRO A 354 -3.60 -4.08 6.49
C PRO A 354 -2.83 -3.59 7.73
N GLY A 355 -2.96 -2.33 8.15
CA GLY A 355 -2.33 -1.80 9.36
C GLY A 355 -2.73 -2.48 10.68
N ASN A 356 -3.85 -3.22 10.71
CA ASN A 356 -4.24 -4.01 11.88
C ASN A 356 -3.58 -5.40 11.93
N ALA A 357 -2.82 -5.81 10.91
CA ALA A 357 -2.04 -7.05 10.89
C ALA A 357 -1.03 -7.10 12.05
N ALA A 358 -0.75 -8.30 12.57
CA ALA A 358 0.02 -8.46 13.80
C ALA A 358 1.54 -8.36 13.56
N SER A 359 2.04 -9.13 12.61
CA SER A 359 3.47 -9.25 12.28
C SER A 359 3.97 -7.98 11.59
N ALA A 360 3.16 -7.37 10.72
CA ALA A 360 3.54 -6.20 9.92
C ALA A 360 3.93 -4.95 10.73
N ILE A 361 4.88 -4.17 10.21
CA ILE A 361 5.33 -2.89 10.76
C ILE A 361 4.44 -1.77 10.24
N THR A 362 3.53 -1.27 11.07
CA THR A 362 2.57 -0.23 10.70
C THR A 362 3.08 1.15 11.09
N VAL A 363 3.05 2.09 10.15
CA VAL A 363 3.74 3.39 10.28
C VAL A 363 2.77 4.56 10.20
N GLY A 364 2.79 5.41 11.22
CA GLY A 364 2.08 6.70 11.23
C GLY A 364 2.97 7.88 10.77
N SER A 365 2.34 9.02 10.49
CA SER A 365 2.94 10.21 9.86
C SER A 365 3.34 11.28 10.89
N THR A 366 4.43 12.00 10.63
CA THR A 366 4.87 13.20 11.38
C THR A 366 5.32 14.32 10.43
N HIS A 367 5.41 15.56 10.92
CA HIS A 367 5.91 16.70 10.13
C HIS A 367 7.41 16.61 9.82
N ARG A 368 7.74 16.63 8.51
CA ARG A 368 9.09 16.54 7.94
C ARG A 368 10.27 16.98 8.81
N SER A 369 10.32 18.26 9.19
CA SER A 369 11.45 18.86 9.91
C SER A 369 11.15 19.27 11.36
N ARG A 370 10.00 18.87 11.91
CA ARG A 370 9.51 19.30 13.23
C ARG A 370 8.75 18.22 14.02
N PRO A 371 9.19 16.94 14.03
CA PRO A 371 8.41 15.85 14.65
C PRO A 371 8.17 16.07 16.16
N HIS A 372 9.11 16.68 16.90
CA HIS A 372 8.93 16.93 18.34
C HIS A 372 7.89 18.01 18.66
N THR A 373 7.79 19.07 17.84
CA THR A 373 6.86 20.20 18.10
C THR A 373 5.51 20.00 17.42
N SER A 374 5.47 19.59 16.15
CA SER A 374 4.23 19.26 15.45
C SER A 374 3.63 17.94 15.93
N GLY A 375 4.45 16.98 16.35
CA GLY A 375 4.02 15.64 16.72
C GLY A 375 3.62 14.79 15.51
N VAL A 376 2.67 13.89 15.77
CA VAL A 376 2.01 13.02 14.79
C VAL A 376 1.00 13.83 14.00
N THR A 377 1.00 13.69 12.68
CA THR A 377 0.14 14.47 11.77
C THR A 377 -1.34 14.19 12.05
N TYR A 378 -2.19 15.22 11.94
CA TYR A 378 -3.58 15.16 12.41
C TYR A 378 -4.41 14.11 11.68
N ASP A 379 -4.17 13.92 10.39
CA ASP A 379 -4.77 12.95 9.47
C ASP A 379 -4.29 11.52 9.71
N SER A 380 -3.06 11.32 10.20
CA SER A 380 -2.48 10.01 10.47
C SER A 380 -3.43 9.18 11.34
N SER A 381 -3.84 8.02 10.85
CA SER A 381 -4.67 7.08 11.58
C SER A 381 -4.04 6.67 12.91
N LYS A 382 -4.90 6.45 13.90
CA LYS A 382 -4.55 6.29 15.32
C LYS A 382 -5.09 4.97 15.85
N GLY A 383 -4.35 4.35 16.74
CA GLY A 383 -4.79 3.18 17.50
C GLY A 383 -5.79 3.52 18.62
N PRO A 384 -6.01 2.56 19.54
CA PRO A 384 -5.57 1.17 19.42
C PRO A 384 -6.29 0.51 18.23
N THR A 385 -5.88 -0.69 17.82
CA THR A 385 -6.78 -1.54 17.02
C THR A 385 -8.08 -1.79 17.81
N LEU A 386 -9.20 -2.15 17.16
CA LEU A 386 -10.47 -2.35 17.89
C LEU A 386 -10.48 -3.56 18.84
N ASP A 387 -9.47 -4.43 18.78
CA ASP A 387 -9.19 -5.49 19.77
C ASP A 387 -8.16 -5.07 20.84
N GLY A 388 -7.75 -3.79 20.87
CA GLY A 388 -6.95 -3.19 21.95
C GLY A 388 -5.43 -3.24 21.78
N ARG A 389 -4.90 -3.72 20.64
CA ARG A 389 -3.44 -3.75 20.39
C ARG A 389 -2.91 -2.36 20.06
N THR A 390 -1.72 -2.03 20.54
CA THR A 390 -1.04 -0.77 20.20
C THR A 390 -0.61 -0.77 18.73
N LYS A 391 -1.16 0.19 17.98
CA LYS A 391 -0.79 0.58 16.62
C LYS A 391 -0.87 2.11 16.51
N PRO A 392 -0.12 2.78 15.60
CA PRO A 392 0.95 2.22 14.76
C PRO A 392 2.11 1.65 15.60
N ASP A 393 3.00 0.87 15.00
CA ASP A 393 4.16 0.30 15.70
C ASP A 393 5.22 1.38 15.99
N LEU A 394 5.37 2.34 15.08
CA LEU A 394 6.22 3.53 15.17
C LEU A 394 5.74 4.60 14.17
N VAL A 395 6.38 5.77 14.16
CA VAL A 395 6.10 6.84 13.19
C VAL A 395 7.34 7.28 12.43
N ALA A 396 7.13 7.85 11.25
CA ALA A 396 8.17 8.42 10.42
C ALA A 396 7.68 9.74 9.80
N PRO A 397 8.57 10.53 9.15
CA PRO A 397 8.15 11.70 8.38
C PRO A 397 7.10 11.31 7.33
N GLY A 398 5.94 11.97 7.32
CA GLY A 398 4.84 11.65 6.39
C GLY A 398 4.08 12.87 5.90
N GLU A 399 3.93 13.92 6.71
CA GLU A 399 3.53 15.23 6.20
C GLU A 399 4.72 15.79 5.42
N ARG A 400 4.49 15.99 4.12
CA ARG A 400 5.41 16.56 3.17
C ARG A 400 6.72 15.76 3.02
N ILE A 401 6.90 14.80 2.05
CA ILE A 401 8.09 13.87 1.83
C ILE A 401 8.75 13.69 0.39
N THR A 402 10.01 14.11 0.10
CA THR A 402 10.58 14.27 -1.30
C THR A 402 10.77 12.97 -2.04
N SER A 403 10.26 12.94 -3.28
CA SER A 403 10.61 11.92 -4.25
C SER A 403 10.19 12.26 -5.69
N ALA A 404 10.53 11.32 -6.58
CA ALA A 404 10.36 11.36 -8.03
C ALA A 404 8.90 11.51 -8.49
N ALA A 405 8.68 12.32 -9.52
CA ALA A 405 7.38 12.56 -10.14
C ALA A 405 7.25 11.88 -11.52
N ALA A 406 6.20 11.08 -11.69
CA ALA A 406 5.79 10.46 -12.96
C ALA A 406 4.28 10.64 -13.20
N GLY A 407 3.82 10.25 -14.39
CA GLY A 407 2.41 10.23 -14.77
C GLY A 407 1.64 11.50 -14.42
N GLN A 408 0.39 11.31 -13.97
CA GLN A 408 -0.52 12.37 -13.51
C GLN A 408 0.09 13.26 -12.42
N MET A 409 0.87 12.73 -11.48
CA MET A 409 1.54 13.54 -10.44
C MET A 409 2.57 14.53 -11.01
N ALA A 410 3.18 14.23 -12.16
CA ALA A 410 4.04 15.17 -12.86
C ALA A 410 3.25 16.07 -13.83
N GLU A 411 2.23 15.54 -14.51
CA GLU A 411 1.41 16.28 -15.48
C GLU A 411 0.44 17.28 -14.83
N ALA A 412 0.11 17.11 -13.55
CA ALA A 412 -0.72 18.05 -12.77
C ALA A 412 -0.09 19.45 -12.56
N PHE A 413 1.20 19.62 -12.89
CA PHE A 413 1.92 20.88 -12.69
C PHE A 413 2.64 21.30 -13.98
N GLU A 414 2.22 22.40 -14.60
CA GLU A 414 2.84 22.91 -15.83
C GLU A 414 4.37 23.13 -15.68
N MET A 415 4.83 23.50 -14.47
CA MET A 415 6.25 23.63 -14.14
C MET A 415 7.06 22.33 -14.16
N LEU A 416 6.41 21.16 -14.29
CA LEU A 416 7.03 19.84 -14.46
C LEU A 416 6.84 19.29 -15.88
N THR A 417 6.37 20.11 -16.83
CA THR A 417 6.37 19.75 -18.26
C THR A 417 7.81 19.42 -18.68
N ARG A 418 8.02 18.26 -19.34
CA ARG A 418 9.36 17.84 -19.76
C ARG A 418 10.00 18.89 -20.67
N ASP A 419 11.27 19.18 -20.42
CA ASP A 419 12.10 19.97 -21.32
C ASP A 419 12.32 19.25 -22.67
N ALA A 420 12.87 19.96 -23.66
CA ALA A 420 13.10 19.41 -25.00
C ALA A 420 14.23 18.36 -25.07
N THR A 421 15.06 18.19 -24.01
CA THR A 421 16.09 17.14 -23.93
C THR A 421 15.61 15.88 -23.23
N GLY A 422 14.59 15.97 -22.37
CA GLY A 422 13.99 14.84 -21.65
C GLY A 422 14.81 14.30 -20.48
N ASN A 423 15.96 14.90 -20.17
CA ASN A 423 16.93 14.45 -19.16
C ASN A 423 16.72 15.05 -17.76
N GLU A 424 15.74 15.94 -17.60
CA GLU A 424 15.47 16.59 -16.32
C GLU A 424 14.80 15.66 -15.29
N ALA A 425 15.33 15.62 -14.07
CA ALA A 425 14.78 14.83 -12.98
C ALA A 425 13.70 15.63 -12.22
N ARG A 426 12.48 15.12 -12.20
CA ARG A 426 11.27 15.82 -11.71
C ARG A 426 10.78 15.29 -10.36
N TYR A 427 10.32 16.17 -9.47
CA TYR A 427 9.91 15.85 -8.07
C TYR A 427 8.71 16.75 -7.61
N VAL A 428 7.91 16.38 -6.59
CA VAL A 428 6.62 17.09 -6.23
C VAL A 428 6.08 16.87 -4.78
N GLU A 429 5.41 17.85 -4.12
CA GLU A 429 4.76 17.69 -2.76
C GLU A 429 3.33 17.09 -2.73
N ASP A 430 2.84 16.76 -1.52
CA ASP A 430 1.48 16.74 -0.92
C ASP A 430 1.63 16.32 0.60
N SER A 431 0.91 15.35 1.19
CA SER A 431 1.17 14.73 2.54
C SER A 431 0.44 13.40 2.88
N GLY A 432 1.10 12.39 3.48
CA GLY A 432 0.41 11.16 3.94
C GLY A 432 1.23 10.06 4.67
N THR A 433 0.55 9.11 5.33
CA THR A 433 1.18 7.96 6.04
C THR A 433 1.85 6.94 5.12
N SER A 434 1.38 6.83 3.88
CA SER A 434 1.99 6.09 2.78
C SER A 434 3.48 6.40 2.58
N MET A 435 3.94 7.58 2.99
CA MET A 435 5.32 8.04 2.75
C MET A 435 6.21 7.78 3.96
N ALA A 436 5.63 7.84 5.16
CA ALA A 436 6.23 7.37 6.39
C ALA A 436 6.52 5.85 6.31
N ALA A 437 5.59 5.06 5.72
CA ALA A 437 5.86 3.65 5.39
C ALA A 437 7.08 3.49 4.48
N ALA A 438 7.18 4.30 3.41
CA ALA A 438 8.30 4.27 2.48
C ALA A 438 9.66 4.60 3.14
N HIS A 439 9.71 5.49 4.15
CA HIS A 439 10.92 5.70 4.95
C HIS A 439 11.35 4.49 5.74
N VAL A 440 10.39 3.82 6.39
CA VAL A 440 10.68 2.67 7.25
C VAL A 440 11.11 1.50 6.39
N SER A 441 10.47 1.29 5.23
CA SER A 441 10.92 0.37 4.18
C SER A 441 12.37 0.63 3.76
N GLY A 442 12.70 1.87 3.37
CA GLY A 442 14.07 2.22 2.99
C GLY A 442 15.06 2.14 4.16
N ALA A 443 14.64 2.47 5.38
CA ALA A 443 15.51 2.40 6.56
C ALA A 443 15.81 0.94 6.94
N ILE A 444 14.86 0.03 6.78
CA ILE A 444 15.07 -1.40 6.99
C ILE A 444 15.92 -1.99 5.85
N ALA A 445 15.72 -1.57 4.59
CA ALA A 445 16.59 -1.98 3.50
C ALA A 445 18.06 -1.53 3.72
N ALA A 446 18.25 -0.30 4.20
CA ALA A 446 19.55 0.20 4.63
C ALA A 446 20.12 -0.63 5.80
N PHE A 447 19.32 -0.89 6.84
CA PHE A 447 19.72 -1.70 8.00
C PHE A 447 20.19 -3.10 7.60
N LEU A 448 19.39 -3.85 6.84
CA LEU A 448 19.71 -5.21 6.40
C LEU A 448 20.97 -5.26 5.51
N SER A 449 21.28 -4.20 4.75
CA SER A 449 22.53 -4.13 3.97
C SER A 449 23.80 -3.96 4.83
N ALA A 450 23.66 -3.51 6.07
CA ALA A 450 24.75 -3.34 7.03
C ALA A 450 24.71 -4.36 8.20
N ARG A 451 23.61 -5.10 8.34
CA ARG A 451 23.36 -6.18 9.30
C ARG A 451 22.61 -7.31 8.61
N ASN A 452 23.34 -8.09 7.79
CA ASN A 452 22.75 -9.15 6.97
C ASN A 452 22.31 -10.37 7.79
N GLU A 453 22.76 -10.48 9.04
CA GLU A 453 22.38 -11.51 9.99
C GLU A 453 20.88 -11.49 10.39
N PHE A 454 20.16 -10.39 10.16
CA PHE A 454 18.71 -10.30 10.41
C PHE A 454 17.84 -10.50 9.15
N ILE A 455 18.44 -10.87 8.01
CA ILE A 455 17.68 -11.24 6.80
C ILE A 455 16.93 -12.55 7.10
N GLY A 456 15.59 -12.50 7.03
CA GLY A 456 14.73 -13.62 7.43
C GLY A 456 14.16 -13.50 8.85
N GLU A 457 14.54 -12.50 9.65
CA GLU A 457 14.01 -12.28 11.02
C GLU A 457 13.12 -11.02 11.13
N PRO A 458 11.97 -10.92 10.43
CA PRO A 458 11.17 -9.70 10.40
C PRO A 458 10.58 -9.28 11.75
N GLU A 459 10.25 -10.24 12.63
CA GLU A 459 9.88 -9.94 14.02
C GLU A 459 11.02 -9.26 14.78
N ARG A 460 12.27 -9.71 14.59
CA ARG A 460 13.44 -9.16 15.26
C ARG A 460 13.80 -7.78 14.72
N VAL A 461 13.72 -7.57 13.41
CA VAL A 461 13.83 -6.25 12.77
C VAL A 461 12.76 -5.30 13.34
N LYS A 462 11.51 -5.75 13.45
CA LYS A 462 10.40 -5.00 14.06
C LYS A 462 10.68 -4.66 15.53
N GLU A 463 11.24 -5.57 16.33
CA GLU A 463 11.68 -5.26 17.69
C GLU A 463 12.76 -4.17 17.73
N ILE A 464 13.82 -4.32 16.93
CA ILE A 464 14.98 -3.40 16.91
C ILE A 464 14.52 -2.00 16.55
N PHE A 465 13.73 -1.85 15.48
CA PHE A 465 13.22 -0.55 15.04
C PHE A 465 12.26 0.10 16.05
N ARG A 466 11.51 -0.69 16.81
CA ARG A 466 10.68 -0.18 17.91
C ARG A 466 11.50 0.21 19.15
N LYS A 467 12.56 -0.52 19.48
CA LYS A 467 13.46 -0.22 20.61
C LYS A 467 14.34 1.01 20.35
N ALA A 468 14.75 1.21 19.09
CA ALA A 468 15.59 2.32 18.63
C ALA A 468 14.84 3.66 18.41
N ALA A 469 13.50 3.65 18.46
CA ALA A 469 12.65 4.80 18.16
C ALA A 469 12.79 5.92 19.20
N ILE A 470 12.66 7.18 18.74
CA ILE A 470 12.75 8.38 19.59
C ILE A 470 11.34 8.76 20.06
N ASP A 471 11.09 8.67 21.36
CA ASP A 471 9.85 9.17 21.98
C ASP A 471 9.63 10.66 21.65
N LEU A 472 8.42 11.00 21.19
CA LEU A 472 8.01 12.38 20.90
C LEU A 472 7.21 13.00 22.06
N GLY A 473 6.97 12.26 23.14
CA GLY A 473 6.13 12.64 24.27
C GLY A 473 4.65 12.69 23.89
N ARG A 474 4.15 11.66 23.20
CA ARG A 474 2.73 11.50 22.82
C ARG A 474 2.23 10.11 23.22
N HIS A 475 0.90 9.93 23.26
CA HIS A 475 0.31 8.64 23.60
C HIS A 475 0.67 7.57 22.56
N GLU A 476 0.90 6.31 22.99
CA GLU A 476 1.36 5.22 22.13
C GLU A 476 0.44 4.96 20.91
N PHE A 477 -0.87 5.11 21.09
CA PHE A 477 -1.87 5.03 20.01
C PHE A 477 -1.69 6.07 18.88
N PHE A 478 -0.85 7.09 19.07
CA PHE A 478 -0.54 8.10 18.06
C PHE A 478 0.86 7.86 17.49
N GLN A 479 1.88 7.70 18.35
CA GLN A 479 3.29 7.66 17.96
C GLN A 479 3.89 6.23 17.84
N GLY A 480 3.16 5.19 18.24
CA GLY A 480 3.71 3.86 18.48
C GLY A 480 4.81 3.90 19.52
N SER A 481 5.95 3.28 19.20
CA SER A 481 7.19 3.39 19.98
C SER A 481 7.95 4.73 19.79
N GLY A 482 7.50 5.62 18.88
CA GLY A 482 8.14 6.90 18.60
C GLY A 482 8.63 7.04 17.15
N LEU A 483 9.46 8.05 16.89
CA LEU A 483 10.03 8.37 15.58
C LEU A 483 11.17 7.41 15.20
N VAL A 484 11.11 6.82 14.02
CA VAL A 484 12.16 5.92 13.50
C VAL A 484 13.54 6.62 13.38
N ASN A 485 14.60 5.89 13.73
CA ASN A 485 15.95 6.43 13.95
C ASN A 485 17.00 5.38 13.53
N LEU A 486 17.42 5.43 12.26
CA LEU A 486 18.25 4.38 11.65
C LEU A 486 19.64 4.27 12.29
N MET A 487 20.23 5.39 12.72
CA MET A 487 21.52 5.37 13.43
C MET A 487 21.47 4.53 14.71
N GLN A 488 20.39 4.62 15.47
CA GLN A 488 20.22 3.87 16.73
C GLN A 488 19.90 2.41 16.46
N ALA A 489 19.08 2.13 15.43
CA ALA A 489 18.81 0.77 14.98
C ALA A 489 20.10 0.04 14.54
N LEU A 490 21.12 0.75 14.06
CA LEU A 490 22.43 0.20 13.67
C LEU A 490 23.45 0.13 14.83
N SER A 491 23.25 0.85 15.93
CA SER A 491 24.15 0.82 17.10
C SER A 491 23.73 -0.16 18.20
N ASP A 492 22.43 -0.48 18.30
CA ASP A 492 21.84 -1.15 19.47
C ASP A 492 21.52 -2.64 19.19
N VAL A 493 22.41 -3.32 18.46
CA VAL A 493 22.32 -4.74 18.03
C VAL A 493 23.54 -5.55 18.44
#